data_AF-A0A7V5X5S3-F1
#
_entry.id   AF-A0A7V5X5S3-F1
#
_cell.length_a   1.000
_cell.length_b   1.000
_cell.length_c   1.000
_cell.angle_alpha   90.00
_cell.angle_beta   90.00
_cell.angle_gamma   90.00
#
_symmetry.space_group_name_H-M   'P 1'
#
loop_
_entity.id
_entity.type
_entity.pdbx_description
1 polymer ?
#
loop_
_entity_poly.entity_id
_entity_poly.type
_entity_poly.pdbx_seq_one_letter_code
_entity_poly.pdbx_strand_id
1 'polypeptide(L)'
;MILQLFLLFLAGIIIDLLVTRYTKAVAEKKIWSATFLSGLVTFVNFLLLTVLISESSMNGIFNIIAYAGGNTVGTFFALRLPFGPEA
;
A
#
# COMPACT_ATOMS: atom_id res chain seq x y z
N MET A 1 11.65 5.70 16.41
CA MET A 1 10.22 6.06 16.41
C MET A 1 9.84 6.94 15.21
N ILE A 2 10.23 8.23 15.15
CA ILE A 2 9.81 9.14 14.05
C ILE A 2 10.19 8.61 12.65
N LEU A 3 11.44 8.17 12.46
CA LEU A 3 11.89 7.60 11.18
C LEU A 3 11.09 6.36 10.76
N GLN A 4 10.80 5.47 11.70
CA GLN A 4 9.99 4.26 11.45
C GLN A 4 8.57 4.63 11.02
N LEU A 5 7.93 5.57 11.71
CA LEU A 5 6.59 6.05 11.34
C LEU A 5 6.61 6.71 9.95
N PHE A 6 7.63 7.50 9.63
CA PHE A 6 7.78 8.09 8.31
C PHE A 6 7.97 7.04 7.21
N LEU A 7 8.79 6.02 7.45
CA LEU A 7 8.99 4.91 6.50
C LEU A 7 7.71 4.10 6.30
N LEU A 8 6.95 3.83 7.37
CA LEU A 8 5.66 3.14 7.29
C LEU A 8 4.62 3.97 6.54
N PHE A 9 4.61 5.29 6.75
CA PHE A 9 3.78 6.20 6.00
C PHE A 9 4.11 6.17 4.48
N LEU A 10 5.40 6.24 4.12
CA LEU A 10 5.82 6.10 2.72
C LEU A 10 5.48 4.73 2.15
N ALA A 11 5.65 3.66 2.92
CA ALA A 11 5.27 2.31 2.51
C ALA A 11 3.76 2.21 2.24
N GLY A 12 2.92 2.85 3.07
CA GLY A 12 1.48 2.96 2.85
C GLY A 12 1.14 3.60 1.52
N ILE A 13 1.79 4.73 1.18
CA ILE A 13 1.60 5.41 -0.11
C ILE A 13 1.96 4.47 -1.27
N ILE A 14 3.15 3.87 -1.22
CA ILE A 14 3.67 3.02 -2.30
C ILE A 14 2.76 1.80 -2.51
N ILE A 15 2.32 1.16 -1.42
CA ILE A 15 1.43 0.00 -1.51
C ILE A 15 0.09 0.38 -2.09
N ASP A 16 -0.47 1.52 -1.70
CA ASP A 16 -1.76 1.94 -2.24
C ASP A 16 -1.69 2.22 -3.75
N LEU A 17 -0.60 2.86 -4.22
CA LEU A 17 -0.36 3.05 -5.65
C LEU A 17 -0.21 1.71 -6.39
N LEU A 18 0.47 0.73 -5.80
CA LEU A 18 0.60 -0.62 -6.36
C LEU A 18 -0.74 -1.36 -6.42
N VAL A 19 -1.55 -1.28 -5.35
CA VAL A 19 -2.89 -1.87 -5.28
C VAL A 19 -3.82 -1.21 -6.29
N THR A 20 -3.80 0.11 -6.41
CA THR A 20 -4.59 0.84 -7.42
C THR A 20 -4.20 0.41 -8.84
N ARG A 21 -2.90 0.33 -9.12
CA ARG A 21 -2.40 -0.15 -10.43
C ARG A 21 -2.79 -1.61 -10.69
N TYR A 22 -2.74 -2.47 -9.67
CA TYR A 22 -3.24 -3.84 -9.74
C TYR A 22 -4.72 -3.87 -10.10
N THR A 23 -5.55 -3.11 -9.37
CA THR A 23 -7.00 -3.00 -9.61
C THR A 23 -7.29 -2.52 -11.03
N LYS A 24 -6.56 -1.52 -11.53
CA LYS A 24 -6.67 -1.05 -12.91
C LYS A 24 -6.30 -2.14 -13.92
N ALA A 25 -5.19 -2.86 -13.71
CA ALA A 25 -4.79 -3.96 -14.58
C ALA A 25 -5.83 -5.10 -14.61
N VAL A 26 -6.48 -5.38 -13.47
CA VAL A 26 -7.60 -6.32 -13.39
C VAL A 26 -8.81 -5.80 -14.19
N ALA A 27 -9.19 -4.54 -14.00
CA ALA A 27 -10.30 -3.91 -14.73
C ALA A 27 -10.08 -3.92 -16.25
N GLU A 28 -8.85 -3.67 -16.70
CA GLU A 28 -8.44 -3.67 -18.10
C GLU A 28 -8.15 -5.09 -18.66
N LYS A 29 -8.36 -6.15 -17.85
CA LYS A 29 -8.10 -7.56 -18.22
C LYS A 29 -6.66 -7.82 -18.70
N LYS A 30 -5.69 -7.07 -18.19
CA LYS A 30 -4.25 -7.24 -18.48
C LYS A 30 -3.66 -8.39 -17.67
N ILE A 31 -3.87 -9.63 -18.13
CA ILE A 31 -3.53 -10.87 -17.43
C ILE A 31 -2.11 -10.85 -16.83
N TRP A 32 -1.08 -10.63 -17.65
CA TRP A 32 0.31 -10.64 -17.19
C TRP A 32 0.60 -9.59 -16.10
N SER A 33 0.12 -8.36 -16.30
CA SER A 33 0.31 -7.26 -15.34
C SER A 33 -0.44 -7.55 -14.05
N ALA A 34 -1.68 -8.03 -14.12
CA ALA A 34 -2.50 -8.34 -12.96
C ALA A 34 -1.91 -9.50 -12.14
N THR A 35 -1.44 -10.57 -12.79
CA THR A 35 -0.81 -11.71 -12.12
C THR A 35 0.47 -11.31 -11.41
N PHE A 36 1.36 -10.57 -12.09
CA PHE A 36 2.61 -10.12 -11.49
C PHE A 36 2.37 -9.16 -10.33
N LEU A 37 1.52 -8.14 -10.52
CA LEU A 37 1.19 -7.19 -9.47
C LEU A 37 0.50 -7.84 -8.28
N SER A 38 -0.38 -8.83 -8.50
CA SER A 38 -1.04 -9.58 -7.43
C SER A 38 -0.02 -10.31 -6.54
N GLY A 39 0.94 -11.01 -7.14
CA GLY A 39 2.02 -11.67 -6.40
C GLY A 39 2.87 -10.66 -5.62
N LEU A 40 3.25 -9.55 -6.25
CA LEU A 40 4.05 -8.50 -5.62
C LEU A 40 3.32 -7.84 -4.44
N VAL A 41 2.06 -7.43 -4.64
CA VAL A 41 1.22 -6.81 -3.60
C VAL A 41 1.05 -7.77 -2.42
N THR A 42 0.79 -9.05 -2.70
CA THR A 42 0.64 -10.07 -1.66
C THR A 42 1.91 -10.20 -0.82
N PHE A 43 3.06 -10.36 -1.48
CA PHE A 43 4.33 -10.52 -0.79
C PHE A 43 4.68 -9.31 0.08
N VAL A 44 4.54 -8.09 -0.45
CA VAL A 44 4.86 -6.88 0.31
C VAL A 44 3.88 -6.67 1.46
N ASN A 45 2.58 -6.96 1.28
CA ASN A 45 1.60 -6.88 2.37
C ASN A 45 1.93 -7.84 3.52
N PHE A 46 2.34 -9.07 3.25
CA PHE A 46 2.72 -10.00 4.32
C PHE A 46 4.00 -9.56 5.05
N LEU A 47 5.00 -9.05 4.32
CA LEU A 47 6.19 -8.47 4.94
C LEU A 47 5.84 -7.29 5.85
N LEU A 48 5.01 -6.37 5.37
CA LEU A 48 4.57 -5.21 6.15
C LEU A 48 3.71 -5.64 7.35
N LEU A 49 2.84 -6.62 7.18
CA LEU A 49 2.04 -7.17 8.27
C LEU A 49 2.94 -7.68 9.39
N THR A 50 4.00 -8.43 9.08
CA THR A 50 4.99 -8.88 10.08
C THR A 50 5.60 -7.71 10.84
N VAL A 51 5.98 -6.63 10.16
CA VAL A 51 6.56 -5.44 10.79
C VAL A 51 5.54 -4.68 11.65
N LEU A 52 4.29 -4.59 11.19
CA LEU A 52 3.23 -3.86 11.89
C LEU A 52 2.82 -4.56 13.19
N ILE A 53 2.75 -5.90 13.19
CA ILE A 53 2.25 -6.68 14.34
C ILE A 53 3.35 -7.21 15.25
N SER A 54 4.64 -7.10 14.87
CA SER A 54 5.75 -7.59 15.70
C SER A 54 5.93 -6.83 17.01
N GLU A 55 5.40 -5.60 17.11
CA GLU A 55 5.42 -4.82 18.35
C GLU A 55 4.08 -4.90 19.08
N SER A 56 4.06 -5.57 20.24
CA SER A 56 2.86 -5.79 21.06
C SER A 56 2.47 -4.61 21.99
N SER A 57 2.95 -3.39 21.70
CA SER A 57 2.78 -2.20 22.56
C SER A 57 2.08 -1.03 21.83
N MET A 58 1.93 0.13 22.48
CA MET A 58 1.42 1.36 21.86
C MET A 58 2.16 1.74 20.56
N ASN A 59 3.42 1.33 20.40
CA ASN A 59 4.16 1.54 19.16
C ASN A 59 3.52 0.82 17.96
N GLY A 60 2.95 -0.37 18.15
CA GLY A 60 2.22 -1.10 17.11
C GLY A 60 1.01 -0.31 16.60
N ILE A 61 0.28 0.36 17.50
CA ILE A 61 -0.85 1.24 17.14
C ILE A 61 -0.35 2.42 16.31
N PHE A 62 0.72 3.10 16.72
CA PHE A 62 1.28 4.22 15.96
C PHE A 62 1.80 3.78 14.58
N ASN A 63 2.42 2.60 14.49
CA ASN A 63 2.87 2.01 13.24
C ASN A 63 1.70 1.78 12.27
N ILE A 64 0.59 1.22 12.76
CA ILE A 64 -0.63 1.01 11.97
C ILE A 64 -1.22 2.35 11.51
N ILE A 65 -1.32 3.34 12.40
CA ILE A 65 -1.86 4.66 12.07
C ILE A 65 -1.01 5.35 10.99
N ALA A 66 0.32 5.31 11.12
CA ALA A 66 1.21 5.90 10.13
C ALA A 66 1.07 5.23 8.77
N TYR A 67 1.03 3.89 8.74
CA TYR A 67 0.81 3.13 7.52
C TYR A 67 -0.55 3.41 6.87
N ALA A 68 -1.62 3.41 7.67
CA ALA A 68 -2.98 3.70 7.20
C ALA A 68 -3.12 5.14 6.65
N GLY A 69 -2.50 6.12 7.34
CA GLY A 69 -2.45 7.50 6.87
C GLY A 69 -1.71 7.63 5.53
N GLY A 70 -0.60 6.92 5.39
CA GLY A 70 0.14 6.82 4.13
C GLY A 70 -0.72 6.23 3.01
N ASN A 71 -1.39 5.11 3.28
CA ASN A 71 -2.28 4.46 2.31
C ASN A 71 -3.41 5.40 1.85
N THR A 72 -4.03 6.14 2.79
CA THR A 72 -5.09 7.12 2.49
C THR A 72 -4.59 8.24 1.57
N VAL A 73 -3.39 8.77 1.85
CA VAL A 73 -2.73 9.77 0.99
C VAL A 73 -2.37 9.17 -0.37
N GLY A 74 -1.93 7.92 -0.39
CA GLY A 74 -1.71 7.14 -1.59
C GLY A 74 -2.94 7.12 -2.49
N THR A 75 -4.12 6.83 -1.93
CA THR A 75 -5.38 6.78 -2.68
C THR A 75 -5.75 8.13 -3.25
N PHE A 76 -5.60 9.20 -2.45
CA PHE A 76 -5.82 10.57 -2.91
C PHE A 76 -4.97 10.91 -4.14
N PHE A 77 -3.68 10.56 -4.11
CA PHE A 77 -2.79 10.77 -5.26
C PHE A 77 -3.08 9.82 -6.41
N ALA A 78 -3.41 8.56 -6.13
CA ALA A 78 -3.72 7.54 -7.15
C ALA A 78 -4.87 7.97 -8.05
N LEU A 79 -5.92 8.55 -7.45
CA LEU A 79 -7.11 9.02 -8.15
C LEU A 79 -6.90 10.38 -8.85
N ARG A 80 -5.91 11.16 -8.42
CA ARG A 80 -5.60 12.48 -9.01
C ARG A 80 -4.53 12.42 -10.10
N LEU A 81 -3.75 11.34 -10.14
CA LEU A 81 -2.70 11.04 -11.11
C LEU A 81 -3.21 9.95 -12.09
N PRO A 82 -2.56 9.71 -13.25
CA PRO A 82 -3.03 8.76 -14.28
C PRO A 82 -3.06 7.26 -13.87
N PHE A 83 -2.94 6.97 -12.57
CA PHE A 83 -2.95 5.63 -12.00
C PHE A 83 -4.35 5.12 -11.68
N GLY A 84 -5.36 6.00 -11.58
CA GLY A 84 -6.75 5.61 -11.34
C GLY A 84 -7.40 4.91 -12.54
N PRO A 85 -8.45 4.08 -12.31
CA PRO A 85 -9.33 3.66 -13.38
C PRO A 85 -9.99 4.90 -14.01
N GLU A 86 -10.11 4.93 -15.34
CA GLU A 86 -10.90 5.98 -16.01
C GLU A 86 -12.35 5.82 -15.53
N ALA A 87 -12.89 6.89 -14.94
CA ALA A 87 -14.26 6.93 -14.42
C ALA A 87 -15.28 7.04 -15.55
#